data_AF-A0A2S2P072-F1
#
_entry.id   AF-A0A2S2P072-F1
#
_cell.length_a   1.000
_cell.length_b   1.000
_cell.length_c   1.000
_cell.angle_alpha   90.00
_cell.angle_beta   90.00
_cell.angle_gamma   90.00
#
_symmetry.space_group_name_H-M   'P 1'
#
loop_
_entity.id
_entity.type
_entity.pdbx_description
1 polymer ?
#
loop_
_entity_poly.entity_id
_entity_poly.type
_entity_poly.pdbx_seq_one_letter_code
_entity_poly.pdbx_strand_id
1 'polypeptide(L)'
;MINSFMYMYSVYNFPFFKFRYLATGTNFSSLHFDFLMGVSTIAKVIHETCVVLWDELQPTEMIPLTEENWLEIAEGFYTKTQFPNCVGAVDGKHIRLQCPKNSGTQYYNYKHFF
;
A
#
# COMPACT_ATOMS: atom_id res chain seq x y z
N MET A 1 -21.29 -10.76 -33.25
CA MET A 1 -21.39 -9.29 -33.10
C MET A 1 -21.59 -8.83 -31.65
N ILE A 2 -21.77 -9.73 -30.66
CA ILE A 2 -21.91 -9.40 -29.23
C ILE A 2 -20.54 -9.31 -28.52
N ASN A 3 -19.57 -10.16 -28.91
CA ASN A 3 -18.23 -10.18 -28.28
C ASN A 3 -17.38 -8.92 -28.51
N SER A 4 -17.49 -8.25 -29.67
CA SER A 4 -16.76 -7.00 -29.92
C SER A 4 -17.26 -5.84 -29.08
N PHE A 5 -18.57 -5.77 -28.78
CA PHE A 5 -19.12 -4.71 -27.93
C PHE A 5 -18.69 -4.89 -26.47
N MET A 6 -18.63 -6.13 -25.99
CA MET A 6 -18.15 -6.43 -24.63
C MET A 6 -16.64 -6.15 -24.49
N TYR A 7 -15.84 -6.48 -25.50
CA TYR A 7 -14.41 -6.11 -25.55
C TYR A 7 -14.22 -4.59 -25.61
N MET A 8 -15.02 -3.87 -26.39
CA MET A 8 -14.94 -2.42 -26.49
C MET A 8 -15.29 -1.74 -25.15
N TYR A 9 -16.35 -2.18 -24.46
CA TYR A 9 -16.67 -1.69 -23.10
C TYR A 9 -15.60 -2.04 -22.06
N SER A 10 -14.93 -3.18 -22.20
CA SER A 10 -13.85 -3.63 -21.31
C SER A 10 -12.60 -2.75 -21.43
N VAL A 11 -12.28 -2.20 -22.60
CA VAL A 11 -11.07 -1.38 -22.82
C VAL A 11 -11.26 0.03 -22.24
N TYR A 12 -12.47 0.62 -22.32
CA TYR A 12 -12.72 1.98 -21.84
C TYR A 12 -13.00 2.08 -20.32
N ASN A 13 -13.46 1.01 -19.66
CA ASN A 13 -13.64 0.98 -18.20
C ASN A 13 -12.40 0.47 -17.42
N PHE A 14 -11.40 -0.05 -18.13
CA PHE A 14 -10.20 -0.64 -17.53
C PHE A 14 -9.28 0.30 -16.72
N PRO A 15 -9.17 1.62 -17.00
CA PRO A 15 -8.17 2.43 -16.30
C PRO A 15 -8.61 2.83 -14.87
N PHE A 16 -9.90 2.96 -14.60
CA PHE A 16 -10.33 3.74 -13.43
C PHE A 16 -10.19 3.01 -12.09
N PHE A 17 -10.46 1.71 -12.05
CA PHE A 17 -10.42 0.97 -10.78
C PHE A 17 -8.99 0.79 -10.24
N LYS A 18 -7.99 0.74 -11.13
CA LYS A 18 -6.56 0.64 -10.75
C LYS A 18 -6.14 1.90 -9.99
N PHE A 19 -6.44 3.07 -10.55
CA PHE A 19 -6.17 4.35 -9.90
C PHE A 19 -7.01 4.54 -8.64
N ARG A 20 -8.28 4.10 -8.64
CA ARG A 20 -9.14 4.09 -7.45
C ARG A 20 -8.48 3.30 -6.31
N TYR A 21 -7.98 2.10 -6.59
CA TYR A 21 -7.28 1.28 -5.61
C TYR A 21 -6.05 1.99 -5.06
N LEU A 22 -5.15 2.45 -5.94
CA LEU A 22 -3.89 3.08 -5.55
C LEU A 22 -4.10 4.39 -4.78
N ALA A 23 -5.11 5.18 -5.13
CA ALA A 23 -5.38 6.46 -4.48
C ALA A 23 -6.09 6.32 -3.12
N THR A 24 -6.90 5.28 -2.92
CA THR A 24 -7.78 5.17 -1.73
C THR A 24 -7.46 4.01 -0.81
N GLY A 25 -6.70 3.01 -1.27
CA GLY A 25 -6.46 1.78 -0.52
C GLY A 25 -7.74 0.96 -0.26
N THR A 26 -8.79 1.13 -1.07
CA THR A 26 -10.02 0.35 -0.96
C THR A 26 -9.75 -1.15 -1.16
N ASN A 27 -10.60 -2.02 -0.64
CA ASN A 27 -10.42 -3.46 -0.77
C ASN A 27 -10.99 -4.00 -2.11
N PHE A 28 -10.55 -5.19 -2.51
CA PHE A 28 -10.96 -5.79 -3.79
C PHE A 28 -12.45 -6.16 -3.85
N SER A 29 -13.07 -6.47 -2.71
CA SER A 29 -14.52 -6.76 -2.67
C SER A 29 -15.35 -5.53 -3.00
N SER A 30 -14.96 -4.35 -2.47
CA SER A 30 -15.59 -3.08 -2.82
C SER A 30 -15.45 -2.78 -4.31
N LEU A 31 -14.25 -2.96 -4.88
CA LEU A 31 -14.03 -2.79 -6.32
C LEU A 31 -14.82 -3.79 -7.18
N HIS A 32 -15.00 -5.02 -6.69
CA HIS A 32 -15.85 -6.02 -7.36
C HIS A 32 -17.28 -5.52 -7.52
N PHE A 33 -17.86 -4.95 -6.45
CA PHE A 33 -19.22 -4.41 -6.51
C PHE A 33 -19.30 -3.14 -7.35
N ASP A 34 -18.31 -2.24 -7.26
CA ASP A 34 -18.31 -0.97 -7.99
C ASP A 34 -18.14 -1.17 -9.51
N PHE A 35 -17.30 -2.12 -9.92
CA PHE A 35 -16.90 -2.31 -11.32
C PHE A 35 -17.41 -3.62 -11.94
N LEU A 36 -18.16 -4.44 -11.18
CA LEU A 36 -18.73 -5.71 -11.60
C LEU A 36 -17.70 -6.69 -12.21
N MET A 37 -16.46 -6.66 -11.71
CA MET A 37 -15.37 -7.51 -12.16
C MET A 37 -14.97 -8.53 -11.09
N GLY A 38 -14.60 -9.74 -11.50
CA GLY A 38 -14.13 -10.76 -10.57
C GLY A 38 -12.96 -10.27 -9.71
N VAL A 39 -13.00 -10.58 -8.41
CA VAL A 39 -11.97 -10.20 -7.43
C VAL A 39 -10.57 -10.66 -7.88
N SER A 40 -10.46 -11.87 -8.45
CA SER A 40 -9.21 -12.41 -8.99
C SER A 40 -8.68 -11.59 -10.18
N THR A 41 -9.57 -11.16 -11.08
CA THR A 41 -9.23 -10.29 -12.21
C THR A 41 -8.75 -8.93 -11.71
N ILE A 42 -9.46 -8.32 -10.77
CA ILE A 42 -9.08 -7.04 -10.14
C ILE A 42 -7.68 -7.17 -9.52
N ALA A 43 -7.46 -8.20 -8.70
CA ALA A 43 -6.18 -8.44 -8.04
C ALA A 43 -5.02 -8.61 -9.04
N LYS A 44 -5.23 -9.42 -10.10
CA LYS A 44 -4.23 -9.63 -11.15
C LYS A 44 -3.86 -8.32 -11.84
N VAL A 45 -4.86 -7.52 -12.21
CA VAL A 45 -4.64 -6.27 -12.94
C VAL A 45 -3.96 -5.22 -12.05
N ILE A 46 -4.34 -5.12 -10.78
CA ILE A 46 -3.66 -4.24 -9.82
C ILE A 46 -2.20 -4.66 -9.67
N HIS A 47 -1.93 -5.96 -9.51
CA HIS A 47 -0.58 -6.48 -9.40
C HIS A 47 0.27 -6.13 -10.65
N GLU A 48 -0.22 -6.41 -11.85
CA GLU A 48 0.46 -6.05 -13.10
C GLU A 48 0.73 -4.53 -13.19
N THR A 49 -0.21 -3.72 -12.73
CA THR A 49 -0.03 -2.25 -12.70
C THR A 49 1.08 -1.84 -11.72
N CYS A 50 1.12 -2.43 -10.53
CA CYS A 50 2.19 -2.17 -9.55
C CYS A 50 3.57 -2.59 -10.06
N VAL A 51 3.66 -3.71 -10.80
CA VAL A 51 4.94 -4.14 -11.41
C VAL A 51 5.43 -3.08 -12.40
N VAL A 52 4.58 -2.62 -13.31
CA VAL A 52 4.97 -1.56 -14.27
C VAL A 52 5.35 -0.27 -13.56
N LEU A 53 4.59 0.14 -12.54
CA LEU A 53 4.92 1.34 -11.75
C LEU A 53 6.28 1.20 -11.06
N TRP A 54 6.59 0.02 -10.52
CA TRP A 54 7.86 -0.25 -9.90
C TRP A 54 9.00 -0.17 -10.93
N ASP A 55 8.88 -0.87 -12.05
CA ASP A 55 9.94 -0.93 -13.06
C ASP A 55 10.26 0.46 -13.65
N GLU A 56 9.26 1.32 -13.82
CA GLU A 56 9.43 2.67 -14.38
C GLU A 56 9.87 3.71 -13.34
N LEU A 57 9.31 3.68 -12.12
CA LEU A 57 9.55 4.74 -11.12
C LEU A 57 10.70 4.43 -10.17
N GLN A 58 10.96 3.15 -9.84
CA GLN A 58 12.00 2.79 -8.89
C GLN A 58 13.38 3.33 -9.26
N PRO A 59 13.83 3.30 -10.54
CA PRO A 59 15.17 3.80 -10.89
C PRO A 59 15.32 5.31 -10.68
N THR A 60 14.23 6.07 -10.77
CA THR A 60 14.24 7.53 -10.66
C THR A 60 14.01 8.00 -9.22
N GLU A 61 13.07 7.37 -8.52
CA GLU A 61 12.60 7.81 -7.20
C GLU A 61 13.32 7.10 -6.05
N MET A 62 13.94 5.94 -6.30
CA MET A 62 14.58 5.10 -5.29
C MET A 62 15.99 4.68 -5.73
N ILE A 63 16.80 5.69 -6.06
CA ILE A 63 18.21 5.51 -6.45
C ILE A 63 18.98 4.87 -5.28
N PRO A 64 19.86 3.87 -5.54
CA PRO A 64 20.73 3.30 -4.52
C PRO A 64 21.59 4.39 -3.84
N LEU A 65 21.51 4.46 -2.51
CA LEU A 65 22.28 5.40 -1.71
C LEU A 65 23.72 4.94 -1.53
N THR A 66 24.67 5.88 -1.56
CA THR A 66 26.07 5.61 -1.23
C THR A 66 26.29 5.52 0.28
N GLU A 67 27.46 5.03 0.70
CA GLU A 67 27.83 4.98 2.13
C GLU A 67 27.76 6.38 2.78
N GLU A 68 28.22 7.42 2.07
CA GLU A 68 28.16 8.80 2.54
C GLU A 68 26.71 9.26 2.77
N ASN A 69 25.79 8.90 1.88
CA ASN A 69 24.38 9.23 2.08
C ASN A 69 23.79 8.53 3.31
N TRP A 70 24.16 7.27 3.55
CA TRP A 70 23.72 6.54 4.74
C TRP A 70 24.24 7.17 6.03
N LEU A 71 25.49 7.62 6.04
CA LEU A 71 26.09 8.33 7.17
C LEU A 71 25.38 9.66 7.43
N GLU A 72 25.08 10.44 6.39
CA GLU A 72 24.34 11.69 6.49
C GLU A 72 22.93 11.48 7.06
N ILE A 73 22.21 10.46 6.58
CA ILE A 73 20.88 10.09 7.11
C ILE A 73 21.00 9.70 8.59
N ALA A 74 21.99 8.88 8.95
CA ALA A 74 22.22 8.44 10.32
C ALA A 74 22.50 9.60 11.28
N GLU A 75 23.32 10.56 10.86
CA GLU A 75 23.58 11.79 11.61
C GLU A 75 22.32 12.64 11.78
N GLY A 76 21.53 12.76 10.71
CA GLY A 76 20.25 13.48 10.73
C GLY A 76 19.25 12.89 11.73
N PHE A 77 19.14 11.56 11.80
CA PHE A 77 18.31 10.90 12.82
C PHE A 77 18.90 11.06 14.22
N TYR A 78 20.21 10.90 14.39
CA TYR A 78 20.86 11.03 15.69
C TYR A 78 20.67 12.44 16.28
N THR A 79 20.81 13.48 15.46
CA THR A 79 20.61 14.87 15.88
C THR A 79 19.19 15.11 16.41
N LYS A 80 18.18 14.45 15.84
CA LYS A 80 16.77 14.64 16.22
C LYS A 80 16.31 13.71 17.34
N THR A 81 16.87 12.51 17.44
CA THR A 81 16.32 11.44 18.28
C THR A 81 17.30 10.92 19.33
N GLN A 82 18.59 11.25 19.22
CA GLN A 82 19.70 10.65 19.97
C GLN A 82 19.77 9.11 19.83
N PHE A 83 19.18 8.57 18.78
CA PHE A 83 19.25 7.14 18.45
C PHE A 83 20.40 6.89 17.46
N PRO A 84 21.49 6.22 17.87
CA PRO A 84 22.66 6.03 17.02
C PRO A 84 22.37 5.04 15.87
N ASN A 85 23.08 5.22 14.75
CA ASN A 85 23.02 4.32 13.58
C ASN A 85 21.61 4.10 13.01
N CYS A 86 20.78 5.14 13.05
CA CYS A 86 19.39 5.10 12.59
C CYS A 86 19.28 5.62 11.16
N VAL A 87 19.00 4.75 10.19
CA VAL A 87 18.90 5.16 8.78
C VAL A 87 17.45 5.34 8.29
N GLY A 88 16.49 5.18 9.18
CA GLY A 88 15.07 5.23 8.83
C GLY A 88 14.18 4.88 10.00
N ALA A 89 12.93 5.32 9.92
CA ALA A 89 11.88 4.91 10.84
C ALA A 89 10.68 4.46 10.03
N VAL A 90 10.12 3.31 10.39
CA VAL A 90 8.87 2.81 9.81
C VAL A 90 7.78 3.08 10.83
N ASP A 91 6.77 3.86 10.45
CA ASP A 91 5.60 4.07 11.31
C ASP A 91 4.79 2.77 11.42
N GLY A 92 4.37 2.46 12.64
CA GLY A 92 3.69 1.21 12.96
C GLY A 92 2.27 1.18 12.40
N LYS A 93 1.89 0.08 11.74
CA LYS A 93 0.48 -0.17 11.43
C LYS A 93 -0.27 -0.55 12.71
N HIS A 94 -1.31 0.21 13.06
CA HIS A 94 -2.21 -0.18 14.15
C HIS A 94 -3.08 -1.36 13.71
N ILE A 95 -2.77 -2.54 14.21
CA ILE A 95 -3.59 -3.74 14.02
C ILE A 95 -4.65 -3.78 15.12
N ARG A 96 -5.92 -3.95 14.73
CA ARG A 96 -7.01 -4.22 15.68
C ARG A 96 -6.88 -5.66 16.17
N LEU A 97 -6.71 -5.83 17.48
CA LEU A 97 -6.69 -7.14 18.13
C LEU A 97 -8.00 -7.31 18.88
N GLN A 98 -8.57 -8.51 18.81
CA GLN A 98 -9.70 -8.89 19.66
C GLN A 98 -9.16 -9.27 21.04
N CYS A 99 -9.65 -8.61 22.08
CA CYS A 99 -9.21 -8.79 23.45
C CYS A 99 -9.52 -10.21 23.95
N PRO A 100 -8.53 -10.90 24.52
CA PRO A 100 -8.78 -12.13 25.27
C PRO A 100 -9.83 -11.92 26.35
N LYS A 101 -10.54 -12.99 26.74
CA LYS A 101 -11.47 -12.90 27.88
C LYS A 101 -10.67 -12.64 29.16
N ASN A 102 -11.20 -11.77 30.03
CA ASN A 102 -10.65 -11.45 31.36
C ASN A 102 -9.33 -10.66 31.40
N SER A 103 -8.91 -9.99 30.32
CA SER A 103 -7.67 -9.18 30.30
C SER A 103 -7.82 -7.71 30.71
N GLY A 104 -9.03 -7.25 31.04
CA GLY A 104 -9.28 -5.87 31.49
C GLY A 104 -8.74 -4.84 30.49
N THR A 105 -7.89 -3.93 30.95
CA THR A 105 -7.27 -2.86 30.15
C THR A 105 -5.87 -3.20 29.63
N GLN A 106 -5.34 -4.41 29.88
CA GLN A 106 -3.95 -4.76 29.51
C GLN A 106 -3.65 -4.65 28.01
N TYR A 107 -4.65 -4.81 27.16
CA TYR A 107 -4.52 -4.71 25.70
C TYR A 107 -5.21 -3.48 25.11
N TYR A 108 -5.60 -2.52 25.95
CA TYR A 108 -6.27 -1.32 25.49
C TYR A 108 -5.29 -0.39 24.78
N ASN A 109 -5.51 -0.13 23.50
CA ASN A 109 -4.68 0.82 22.76
C ASN A 109 -5.33 2.23 22.70
N TYR A 110 -4.52 3.24 22.42
CA TYR A 110 -4.93 4.65 22.29
C TYR A 110 -5.96 4.92 21.18
N LYS A 111 -6.22 3.96 20.29
CA LYS A 111 -7.24 4.06 19.24
C LYS A 111 -8.57 3.39 19.66
N HIS A 112 -8.72 3.10 20.95
CA HIS A 112 -9.91 2.50 21.55
C HIS A 112 -10.32 1.18 20.90
N PHE A 113 -9.35 0.42 20.36
CA PHE A 113 -9.63 -0.93 19.89
C PHE A 113 -9.56 -1.90 21.08
N PHE A 114 -10.66 -2.65 21.27
CA PHE A 114 -10.82 -3.78 22.17
C PHE A 114 -11.00 -5.05 21.35
#